data_AF-A0A2T4VM00-F1
#
_entry.id   AF-A0A2T4VM00-F1
#
_cell.length_a   1.000
_cell.length_b   1.000
_cell.length_c   1.000
_cell.angle_alpha   90.00
_cell.angle_beta   90.00
_cell.angle_gamma   90.00
#
_symmetry.space_group_name_H-M   'P 1'
#
loop_
_entity.id
_entity.type
_entity.pdbx_description
1 polymer ?
#
loop_
_entity_poly.entity_id
_entity_poly.type
_entity_poly.pdbx_seq_one_letter_code
_entity_poly.pdbx_strand_id
1 'polypeptide(L)'
;MLRFLKARFGMAEPNIGAWRRAVTGDLLTTLDFKTPDAQWPQLPDTSDSMHRVDLSCQLATPMPPKKQALPRQEPGQRPARALPYQLQVDG
;
A
#
# COMPACT_ATOMS: atom_id res chain seq x y z
N MET A 1 -5.79 3.69 9.90
CA MET A 1 -5.86 5.17 9.93
C MET A 1 -6.60 5.69 11.14
N LEU A 2 -7.85 5.29 11.31
CA LEU A 2 -8.69 5.70 12.42
C LEU A 2 -8.07 5.45 13.82
N ARG A 3 -7.63 4.21 14.11
CA ARG A 3 -6.87 3.86 15.33
C ARG A 3 -5.59 4.68 15.53
N PHE A 4 -4.90 4.96 14.43
CA PHE A 4 -3.69 5.80 14.43
C PHE A 4 -4.02 7.20 14.93
N LEU A 5 -5.07 7.84 14.40
CA LEU A 5 -5.45 9.19 14.77
C LEU A 5 -5.85 9.29 16.25
N LYS A 6 -6.61 8.30 16.75
CA LYS A 6 -6.93 8.19 18.18
C LYS A 6 -5.67 8.08 19.03
N ALA A 7 -4.76 7.17 18.69
CA ALA A 7 -3.57 6.92 19.50
C ALA A 7 -2.54 8.07 19.41
N ARG A 8 -2.40 8.69 18.25
CA ARG A 8 -1.40 9.75 18.01
C ARG A 8 -1.87 11.15 18.42
N PHE A 9 -3.16 11.43 18.29
CA PHE A 9 -3.74 12.77 18.50
C PHE A 9 -4.83 12.81 19.56
N GLY A 10 -5.16 11.69 20.22
CA GLY A 10 -6.17 11.64 21.29
C GLY A 10 -7.61 11.82 20.79
N MET A 11 -7.85 11.72 19.49
CA MET A 11 -9.18 11.92 18.92
C MET A 11 -10.15 10.80 19.33
N ALA A 12 -11.35 11.19 19.76
CA ALA A 12 -12.42 10.24 20.02
C ALA A 12 -12.89 9.60 18.71
N GLU A 13 -12.95 8.26 18.70
CA GLU A 13 -13.30 7.53 17.50
C GLU A 13 -14.50 6.59 17.74
N PRO A 14 -15.73 7.11 17.55
CA PRO A 14 -16.94 6.33 17.81
C PRO A 14 -17.23 5.28 16.73
N ASN A 15 -16.66 5.42 15.54
CA ASN A 15 -17.04 4.65 14.35
C ASN A 15 -16.23 3.35 14.14
N ILE A 16 -15.50 2.87 15.16
CA ILE A 16 -14.70 1.63 15.07
C ILE A 16 -15.21 0.51 16.00
N GLY A 17 -15.94 -0.42 15.40
CA GLY A 17 -16.40 -1.65 16.05
C GLY A 17 -15.29 -2.64 16.39
N ALA A 18 -15.62 -3.68 17.17
CA ALA A 18 -14.68 -4.69 17.66
C ALA A 18 -13.89 -5.37 16.54
N TRP A 19 -14.56 -5.79 15.47
CA TRP A 19 -13.90 -6.44 14.32
C TRP A 19 -12.83 -5.55 13.67
N ARG A 20 -13.11 -4.27 13.44
CA ARG A 20 -12.13 -3.34 12.85
C ARG A 20 -10.92 -3.14 13.76
N ARG A 21 -11.11 -3.20 15.09
CA ARG A 21 -9.99 -3.18 16.06
C ARG A 21 -9.18 -4.46 16.07
N ALA A 22 -9.76 -5.61 15.75
CA ALA A 22 -9.00 -6.86 15.67
C ALA A 22 -8.16 -6.92 14.40
N VAL A 23 -8.72 -6.51 13.25
CA VAL A 23 -8.12 -6.74 11.94
C VAL A 23 -7.23 -5.58 11.46
N THR A 24 -7.55 -4.33 11.84
CA THR A 24 -6.83 -3.15 11.33
C THR A 24 -5.76 -2.70 12.31
N GLY A 25 -4.49 -2.62 11.90
CA GLY A 25 -3.39 -2.09 12.72
C GLY A 25 -3.51 -0.60 13.08
N ASP A 26 -2.69 -0.14 14.03
CA ASP A 26 -2.65 1.26 14.51
C ASP A 26 -1.61 2.15 13.81
N LEU A 27 -0.79 1.61 12.92
CA LEU A 27 0.25 2.31 12.14
C LEU A 27 1.28 3.09 12.99
N LEU A 28 1.36 2.88 14.30
CA LEU A 28 2.29 3.63 15.14
C LEU A 28 3.75 3.23 14.90
N THR A 29 3.98 1.98 14.50
CA THR A 29 5.32 1.43 14.23
C THR A 29 5.82 1.70 12.81
N THR A 30 4.96 2.20 11.92
CA THR A 30 5.36 2.50 10.53
C THR A 30 6.05 3.86 10.39
N LEU A 31 6.06 4.66 11.47
CA LEU A 31 6.60 6.00 11.51
C LEU A 31 7.54 6.13 12.71
N ASP A 32 8.70 6.76 12.51
CA ASP A 32 9.59 7.07 13.62
C ASP A 32 9.18 8.38 14.28
N PHE A 33 8.48 8.26 15.42
CA PHE A 33 8.15 9.41 16.27
C PHE A 33 9.16 9.67 17.38
N LYS A 34 10.11 8.76 17.61
CA LYS A 34 11.09 8.88 18.69
C LYS A 34 12.29 9.70 18.24
N THR A 35 12.73 9.50 17.00
CA THR A 35 13.90 10.13 16.40
C THR A 35 13.54 10.71 15.03
N PRO A 36 12.82 11.86 14.99
CA PRO A 36 12.41 12.45 13.72
C PRO A 36 13.63 12.92 12.92
N ASP A 37 13.76 12.41 11.70
CA ASP A 37 14.73 12.88 10.72
C ASP A 37 14.04 13.86 9.75
N ALA A 38 14.47 15.12 9.79
CA ALA A 38 13.96 16.19 8.92
C ALA A 38 14.84 16.41 7.68
N GLN A 39 15.89 15.61 7.49
CA GLN A 39 16.77 15.73 6.34
C GLN A 39 16.01 15.38 5.06
N TRP A 40 16.15 16.24 4.06
CA TRP A 40 15.59 15.97 2.74
C TRP A 40 16.44 14.91 2.03
N PRO A 41 15.84 13.80 1.56
CA PRO A 41 16.59 12.81 0.82
C PRO A 41 17.04 13.40 -0.53
N GLN A 42 18.17 12.92 -1.05
CA GLN A 42 18.50 13.15 -2.45
C GLN A 42 17.45 12.45 -3.31
N LEU A 43 16.67 13.23 -4.06
CA LEU A 43 15.70 12.70 -4.98
C LEU A 43 16.38 12.43 -6.33
N PRO A 44 15.90 11.44 -7.11
CA PRO A 44 16.36 11.24 -8.48
C PRO A 44 16.13 12.50 -9.33
N ASP A 45 17.03 12.77 -10.28
CA ASP A 45 16.82 13.85 -11.24
C ASP A 45 15.59 13.57 -12.12
N THR A 46 14.70 14.56 -12.20
CA THR A 46 13.46 14.49 -12.99
C THR A 46 13.50 15.37 -14.23
N SER A 47 14.60 16.05 -14.52
CA SER A 47 14.74 17.01 -15.64
C SER A 47 14.31 16.43 -17.00
N ASP A 48 14.65 15.18 -17.29
CA ASP A 48 14.32 14.48 -18.54
C ASP A 48 12.88 13.91 -18.57
N SER A 49 12.13 13.97 -17.47
CA SER A 49 10.81 13.34 -17.39
C SER A 49 9.82 13.88 -18.41
N MET A 50 9.83 15.20 -18.66
CA MET A 50 8.97 15.82 -19.68
C MET A 50 9.33 15.34 -21.08
N HIS A 51 10.62 15.32 -21.41
CA HIS A 51 11.11 14.87 -22.71
C HIS A 51 10.75 13.40 -22.99
N ARG A 52 10.87 12.49 -22.00
CA ARG A 52 10.42 11.10 -22.17
C ARG A 52 8.91 10.99 -22.40
N VAL A 53 8.11 11.82 -21.72
CA VAL A 53 6.65 11.85 -21.92
C VAL A 53 6.34 12.32 -23.34
N ASP A 54 6.98 13.37 -23.82
CA ASP A 54 6.79 13.88 -25.19
C ASP A 54 7.18 12.85 -26.25
N LEU A 55 8.29 12.13 -26.04
CA LEU A 55 8.69 11.01 -26.90
C LEU A 55 7.67 9.87 -26.86
N SER A 56 7.09 9.56 -25.70
CA SER A 56 6.11 8.49 -25.57
C SER A 56 4.83 8.75 -26.37
N CYS A 57 4.46 10.02 -26.56
CA CYS A 57 3.33 10.42 -27.41
C CYS A 57 3.53 10.07 -28.89
N GLN A 58 4.77 9.82 -29.32
CA GLN A 58 5.10 9.42 -30.70
C GLN A 58 5.12 7.89 -30.89
N LEU A 59 5.04 7.13 -29.80
CA LEU A 59 5.02 5.66 -29.88
C LEU A 59 3.69 5.18 -30.46
N ALA A 60 3.75 4.06 -31.18
CA ALA A 60 2.54 3.42 -31.68
C ALA A 60 1.63 3.00 -30.52
N THR A 61 0.32 3.16 -30.70
CA THR A 61 -0.67 2.70 -29.73
C THR A 61 -0.47 1.21 -29.43
N PRO A 62 -0.36 0.81 -28.15
CA PRO A 62 -0.17 -0.59 -27.80
C PRO A 62 -1.37 -1.40 -28.29
N MET A 63 -1.11 -2.40 -29.11
CA MET A 63 -2.14 -3.34 -29.57
C MET A 63 -2.05 -4.63 -28.77
N PRO A 64 -3.20 -5.19 -28.32
CA PRO A 64 -3.20 -6.50 -27.70
C PRO A 64 -2.72 -7.56 -28.70
N PRO A 65 -2.17 -8.70 -28.22
CA PRO A 65 -1.80 -9.80 -29.08
C PRO A 65 -3.01 -10.27 -29.92
N LYS A 66 -2.80 -10.50 -31.23
CA LYS A 66 -3.86 -11.00 -32.13
C LYS A 66 -4.48 -12.31 -31.66
N LYS A 67 -3.70 -13.14 -30.95
CA LYS A 67 -4.15 -14.38 -30.32
C LYS A 67 -4.02 -14.22 -28.81
N GLN A 68 -5.16 -13.97 -28.15
CA GLN A 68 -5.21 -13.92 -26.70
C GLN A 68 -5.36 -15.34 -26.14
N ALA A 69 -4.71 -15.60 -25.01
CA ALA A 69 -4.89 -16.82 -24.25
C ALA A 69 -5.13 -16.45 -22.78
N LEU A 70 -5.96 -17.22 -22.09
CA LEU A 70 -6.17 -17.03 -20.67
C LEU A 70 -4.89 -17.40 -19.90
N PRO A 71 -4.51 -16.62 -18.88
CA PRO A 71 -3.42 -17.03 -17.99
C PRO A 71 -3.80 -18.34 -17.30
N ARG A 72 -2.83 -19.24 -17.14
CA ARG A 72 -3.00 -20.46 -16.34
C ARG A 72 -2.50 -20.20 -14.93
N GLN A 73 -3.21 -20.73 -13.94
CA GLN A 73 -2.74 -20.72 -12.57
C GLN A 73 -1.42 -21.51 -12.49
N GLU A 74 -0.39 -20.92 -11.88
CA GLU A 74 0.86 -21.64 -11.63
C GLU A 74 0.59 -22.84 -10.70
N PRO A 75 1.23 -23.99 -10.94
CA PRO A 75 1.06 -25.15 -10.09
C PRO A 75 1.63 -24.90 -8.68
N GLY A 76 0.96 -25.45 -7.67
CA GLY A 76 1.42 -25.41 -6.28
C GLY A 76 0.47 -24.69 -5.33
N GLN A 77 0.68 -24.90 -4.03
CA GLN A 77 -0.04 -24.20 -2.98
C GLN A 77 0.81 -23.03 -2.50
N ARG A 78 0.27 -21.81 -2.56
CA ARG A 78 0.94 -20.64 -1.99
C ARG A 78 0.80 -20.71 -0.46
N PRO A 79 1.89 -20.89 0.30
CA PRO A 79 1.79 -20.94 1.75
C PRO A 79 1.25 -19.60 2.27
N ALA A 80 0.26 -19.66 3.15
CA ALA A 80 -0.22 -18.48 3.84
C ALA A 80 0.89 -17.95 4.76
N ARG A 81 1.21 -16.66 4.67
CA ARG A 81 2.06 -16.01 5.68
C ARG A 81 1.26 -15.85 6.96
N ALA A 82 1.93 -15.94 8.10
CA ALA A 82 1.29 -15.65 9.40
C ALA A 82 0.61 -14.28 9.35
N LEU A 83 -0.68 -14.26 9.68
CA LEU A 83 -1.45 -13.02 9.75
C LEU A 83 -1.08 -12.30 11.07
N PRO A 84 -0.82 -10.98 11.05
CA PRO A 84 -0.55 -10.22 12.27
C PRO A 84 -1.82 -9.90 13.07
N TYR A 85 -2.96 -10.49 12.72
CA TYR A 85 -4.26 -10.27 13.33
C TYR A 85 -5.06 -11.57 13.44
N GLN A 86 -5.99 -11.60 14.39
CA GLN A 86 -6.94 -12.70 14.55
C GLN A 86 -8.04 -12.57 13.50
N LEU A 87 -8.21 -13.61 12.68
CA LEU A 87 -9.25 -13.66 11.66
C LEU A 87 -10.64 -13.88 12.27
N GLN A 88 -10.72 -14.57 13.42
CA GLN A 88 -11.94 -14.79 14.18
C GLN A 88 -12.00 -13.83 15.38
N VAL A 89 -13.19 -13.26 15.60
CA VAL A 89 -13.50 -12.37 16.73
C VAL A 89 -14.87 -12.78 17.23
N ASP A 90 -14.95 -13.23 18.48
CA ASP A 90 -16.22 -13.45 19.17
C ASP A 90 -16.68 -12.14 19.82
N GLY A 91 -17.98 -11.85 19.70
CA GLY A 91 -18.60 -10.58 20.09
C GLY A 91 -18.89 -10.45 21.58
#